data_AF-A0AAQ4P4R6-F1
#
_entry.id   AF-A0AAQ4P4R6-F1
#
_cell.length_a   1.000
_cell.length_b   1.000
_cell.length_c   1.000
_cell.angle_alpha   90.00
_cell.angle_beta   90.00
_cell.angle_gamma   90.00
#
_symmetry.space_group_name_H-M   'P 1'
#
loop_
_entity.id
_entity.type
_entity.pdbx_description
1 polymer ?
#
loop_
_entity_poly.entity_id
_entity_poly.type
_entity_poly.pdbx_seq_one_letter_code
_entity_poly.pdbx_strand_id
1 'polypeptide(L)'
;SASRKYYFKKATRIIMTTSAAGIYGNFGQANYSAAKLGLLGLANTLAIEGLRYNIRCNTIAPVAGSRLTETVMTPELVASLKPEYIAPMVLWLCHEQCQENGALFEAGAGWIGKLRWERSQGSIVRQKNQPMTPEAVRDQWDKICDFTDATKPKSVQESLLSIVSVLSGLDSGGGVGATPTAAAALASGAEAVGQKLPPSTFTFTPAQCILYALGVGMSTKDPDHLRFLYEGHEDFSCLPTFGVIPSQAAMMDGGLSSIPGLNIDFTQVLHGEQYLELYKPLPTSVKTFSGDQLICFNQFSVFVVGAGGFGGRRTSDNAKVRIPCVGNRKRQGRLSPPHAALYRLSGDWNPLHIDPSFAAMGGFKAPILHGLCSFGFAARHVLKHFAANDPSRFKAIKVRFVKPVMPGQSLQTEMWKEGNRIHLQCKVKETDAVVLAGAYVDLHGASEASLGNLTQVRQSEKPLQSELVFAEIGRRIKDSGSELVRKVNAVFAWEITKDSRSAAEWTMDLKNGSGSLHRGPAGGKADVTITVSDEDFMEVVQGRLNPQKAFFSGKLKVRGNIMLSQKLEVILKDHAKL
;
A
#
# COMPACT_ATOMS: atom_id res chain seq x y z
N SER A 1 -19.64 -34.31 5.97
CA SER A 1 -18.96 -33.90 7.21
C SER A 1 -17.48 -33.73 6.92
N ALA A 2 -17.00 -32.49 6.74
CA ALA A 2 -15.58 -32.21 6.53
C ALA A 2 -15.10 -31.30 7.67
N SER A 3 -14.70 -31.92 8.77
CA SER A 3 -14.11 -31.26 9.92
C SER A 3 -12.72 -30.73 9.55
N ARG A 4 -12.62 -29.45 9.19
CA ARG A 4 -11.34 -28.74 9.13
C ARG A 4 -10.87 -28.47 10.56
N LYS A 5 -9.88 -29.24 11.02
CA LYS A 5 -9.11 -28.90 12.22
C LYS A 5 -8.24 -27.68 11.88
N TYR A 6 -8.53 -26.54 12.51
CA TYR A 6 -7.64 -25.39 12.48
C TYR A 6 -6.48 -25.66 13.44
N TYR A 7 -5.31 -25.97 12.90
CA TYR A 7 -4.08 -25.99 13.68
C TYR A 7 -3.55 -24.55 13.74
N PHE A 8 -3.40 -23.99 14.94
CA PHE A 8 -2.62 -22.77 15.13
C PHE A 8 -1.19 -23.07 14.68
N LYS A 9 -0.75 -22.51 13.54
CA LYS A 9 0.66 -22.58 13.14
C LYS A 9 1.46 -21.77 14.15
N LYS A 10 2.22 -22.45 15.03
CA LYS A 10 3.17 -21.80 15.93
C LYS A 10 4.11 -20.92 15.09
N ALA A 11 4.19 -19.63 15.43
CA ALA A 11 5.14 -18.71 14.85
C ALA A 11 6.55 -19.10 15.33
N THR A 12 7.52 -19.21 14.42
CA THR A 12 8.92 -19.47 14.79
C THR A 12 9.74 -18.21 14.52
N ARG A 13 10.66 -17.91 15.44
CA ARG A 13 11.58 -16.78 15.34
C ARG A 13 12.98 -17.32 15.55
N ILE A 14 13.87 -17.03 14.61
CA ILE A 14 15.26 -17.51 14.59
C ILE A 14 16.16 -16.29 14.64
N ILE A 15 17.12 -16.32 15.55
CA ILE A 15 18.16 -15.28 15.65
C ILE A 15 19.51 -15.91 15.34
N MET A 16 20.20 -15.36 14.35
CA MET A 16 21.59 -15.66 14.06
C MET A 16 22.49 -14.60 14.69
N THR A 17 23.61 -15.01 15.26
CA THR A 17 24.56 -14.10 15.91
C THR A 17 25.81 -13.94 15.06
N THR A 18 25.89 -12.86 14.30
CA THR A 18 27.11 -12.42 13.61
C THR A 18 28.00 -11.56 14.54
N SER A 19 28.89 -10.75 13.99
CA SER A 19 29.70 -9.77 14.73
C SER A 19 30.19 -8.66 13.80
N ALA A 20 30.63 -7.53 14.36
CA ALA A 20 31.31 -6.48 13.59
C ALA A 20 32.55 -7.03 12.85
N ALA A 21 33.29 -7.97 13.46
CA ALA A 21 34.40 -8.66 12.81
C ALA A 21 33.95 -9.50 11.60
N GLY A 22 32.74 -10.04 11.60
CA GLY A 22 32.15 -10.70 10.43
C GLY A 22 31.74 -9.70 9.35
N ILE A 23 31.17 -8.57 9.73
CA ILE A 23 30.63 -7.56 8.80
C ILE A 23 31.75 -6.75 8.13
N TYR A 24 32.73 -6.28 8.91
CA TYR A 24 33.77 -5.35 8.45
C TYR A 24 35.17 -5.97 8.37
N GLY A 25 35.36 -7.17 8.93
CA GLY A 25 36.66 -7.79 9.10
C GLY A 25 37.36 -7.37 10.40
N ASN A 26 38.31 -8.20 10.86
CA ASN A 26 39.20 -7.86 11.97
C ASN A 26 40.54 -8.62 11.82
N PHE A 27 41.64 -7.99 12.26
CA PHE A 27 42.97 -8.57 12.14
C PHE A 27 43.09 -9.88 12.95
N GLY A 28 43.72 -10.90 12.36
CA GLY A 28 43.96 -12.20 13.02
C GLY A 28 42.73 -13.08 13.24
N GLN A 29 41.56 -12.73 12.67
CA GLN A 29 40.29 -13.41 12.93
C GLN A 29 39.61 -13.99 11.67
N ALA A 30 40.36 -14.31 10.61
CA ALA A 30 39.79 -14.74 9.32
C ALA A 30 38.77 -15.90 9.44
N ASN A 31 39.05 -16.92 10.25
CA ASN A 31 38.15 -18.04 10.53
C ASN A 31 36.85 -17.59 11.22
N TYR A 32 36.97 -16.74 12.23
CA TYR A 32 35.84 -16.19 12.98
C TYR A 32 34.99 -15.27 12.10
N SER A 33 35.61 -14.34 11.37
CA SER A 33 34.94 -13.42 10.44
C SER A 33 34.17 -14.18 9.36
N ALA A 34 34.80 -15.19 8.73
CA ALA A 34 34.15 -16.01 7.71
C ALA A 34 32.92 -16.75 8.27
N ALA A 35 33.05 -17.39 9.44
CA ALA A 35 31.93 -18.07 10.09
C ALA A 35 30.78 -17.10 10.42
N LYS A 36 31.10 -15.93 10.97
CA LYS A 36 30.11 -14.93 11.39
C LYS A 36 29.38 -14.28 10.21
N LEU A 37 30.08 -13.98 9.11
CA LEU A 37 29.42 -13.49 7.91
C LEU A 37 28.61 -14.60 7.20
N GLY A 38 29.09 -15.84 7.25
CA GLY A 38 28.35 -17.01 6.75
C GLY A 38 27.00 -17.21 7.44
N LEU A 39 26.91 -16.92 8.74
CA LEU A 39 25.63 -16.94 9.47
C LEU A 39 24.63 -15.89 8.95
N LEU A 40 25.08 -14.72 8.51
CA LEU A 40 24.21 -13.73 7.87
C LEU A 40 23.69 -14.27 6.52
N GLY A 41 24.56 -14.89 5.72
CA GLY A 41 24.15 -15.54 4.46
C GLY A 41 23.09 -16.63 4.68
N LEU A 42 23.31 -17.50 5.68
CA LEU A 42 22.35 -18.52 6.09
C LEU A 42 21.01 -17.90 6.54
N ALA A 43 21.05 -16.85 7.36
CA ALA A 43 19.85 -16.17 7.84
C ALA A 43 19.02 -15.60 6.70
N ASN A 44 19.67 -14.98 5.71
CA ASN A 44 19.00 -14.40 4.55
C ASN A 44 18.22 -15.44 3.77
N THR A 45 18.79 -16.64 3.56
CA THR A 45 18.11 -17.74 2.88
C THR A 45 16.96 -18.30 3.73
N LEU A 46 17.19 -18.56 5.02
CA LEU A 46 16.15 -19.07 5.93
C LEU A 46 14.97 -18.10 6.09
N ALA A 47 15.23 -16.79 6.05
CA ALA A 47 14.20 -15.77 6.07
C ALA A 47 13.24 -15.90 4.88
N ILE A 48 13.75 -16.26 3.70
CA ILE A 48 12.96 -16.45 2.48
C ILE A 48 12.19 -17.77 2.54
N GLU A 49 12.88 -18.88 2.82
CA GLU A 49 12.28 -20.21 2.87
C GLU A 49 11.20 -20.35 3.96
N GLY A 50 11.45 -19.71 5.10
CA GLY A 50 10.59 -19.75 6.28
C GLY A 50 9.33 -18.88 6.20
N LEU A 51 9.31 -17.86 5.33
CA LEU A 51 8.28 -16.82 5.33
C LEU A 51 6.86 -17.40 5.18
N ARG A 52 6.66 -18.34 4.26
CA ARG A 52 5.36 -19.01 4.01
C ARG A 52 4.84 -19.84 5.20
N TYR A 53 5.71 -20.12 6.16
CA TYR A 53 5.41 -20.89 7.36
C TYR A 53 5.32 -20.02 8.61
N ASN A 54 5.36 -18.69 8.50
CA ASN A 54 5.47 -17.75 9.61
C ASN A 54 6.74 -18.01 10.46
N ILE A 55 7.80 -18.45 9.81
CA ILE A 55 9.15 -18.57 10.37
C ILE A 55 9.92 -17.34 9.90
N ARG A 56 10.42 -16.54 10.86
CA ARG A 56 11.23 -15.36 10.56
C ARG A 56 12.64 -15.56 11.08
N CYS A 57 13.62 -15.13 10.31
CA CYS A 57 15.03 -15.24 10.67
C CYS A 57 15.68 -13.87 10.57
N ASN A 58 16.28 -13.38 11.65
CA ASN A 58 17.00 -12.12 11.70
C ASN A 58 18.41 -12.34 12.26
N THR A 59 19.34 -11.44 11.95
CA THR A 59 20.73 -11.50 12.37
C THR A 59 21.07 -10.32 13.28
N ILE A 60 21.79 -10.59 14.36
CA ILE A 60 22.31 -9.57 15.27
C ILE A 60 23.84 -9.63 15.34
N ALA A 61 24.46 -8.47 15.45
CA ALA A 61 25.89 -8.25 15.64
C ALA A 61 26.09 -7.56 16.99
N PRO A 62 26.15 -8.33 18.09
CA PRO A 62 26.29 -7.77 19.42
C PRO A 62 27.70 -7.26 19.67
N VAL A 63 27.79 -6.08 20.25
CA VAL A 63 29.00 -5.52 20.88
C VAL A 63 28.78 -5.63 22.39
N ALA A 64 29.31 -6.70 22.98
CA ALA A 64 29.20 -6.98 24.41
C ALA A 64 30.58 -7.22 25.02
N GLY A 65 30.76 -6.82 26.27
CA GLY A 65 31.89 -7.17 27.10
C GLY A 65 31.86 -8.67 27.36
N SER A 66 32.67 -9.41 26.63
CA SER A 66 32.89 -10.84 26.82
C SER A 66 34.25 -11.08 27.47
N ARG A 67 34.43 -12.27 28.06
CA ARG A 67 35.73 -12.73 28.56
C ARG A 67 36.87 -12.64 27.52
N LEU A 68 36.51 -12.67 26.22
CA LEU A 68 37.43 -12.55 25.10
C LEU A 68 37.83 -11.09 24.78
N THR A 69 37.03 -10.10 25.19
CA THR A 69 37.28 -8.67 24.94
C THR A 69 37.84 -7.93 26.17
N GLU A 70 37.78 -8.56 27.34
CA GLU A 70 38.33 -8.05 28.62
C GLU A 70 39.84 -7.79 28.58
N THR A 71 40.59 -8.50 27.74
CA THR A 71 42.05 -8.36 27.63
C THR A 71 42.48 -7.17 26.77
N VAL A 72 41.55 -6.51 26.08
CA VAL A 72 41.83 -5.47 25.09
C VAL A 72 41.13 -4.13 25.43
N MET A 73 40.06 -4.17 26.22
CA MET A 73 39.27 -2.99 26.60
C MET A 73 39.52 -2.58 28.06
N THR A 74 39.32 -1.31 28.38
CA THR A 74 39.39 -0.85 29.78
C THR A 74 38.24 -1.45 30.62
N PRO A 75 38.43 -1.69 31.92
CA PRO A 75 37.39 -2.24 32.79
C PRO A 75 36.08 -1.44 32.77
N GLU A 76 36.17 -0.11 32.65
CA GLU A 76 35.03 0.81 32.57
C GLU A 76 34.21 0.60 31.28
N LEU A 77 34.89 0.36 30.16
CA LEU A 77 34.24 0.10 28.87
C LEU A 77 33.56 -1.28 28.87
N VAL A 78 34.21 -2.30 29.45
CA VAL A 78 33.62 -3.63 29.63
C VAL A 78 32.37 -3.55 30.50
N ALA A 79 32.42 -2.80 31.61
CA ALA A 79 31.28 -2.60 32.50
C ALA A 79 30.09 -1.89 31.83
N SER A 80 30.33 -1.12 30.77
CA SER A 80 29.31 -0.42 29.98
C SER A 80 28.71 -1.28 28.86
N LEU A 81 29.35 -2.38 28.48
CA LEU A 81 28.94 -3.27 27.38
C LEU A 81 28.21 -4.53 27.90
N LYS A 82 27.23 -4.31 28.77
CA LYS A 82 26.44 -5.35 29.41
C LYS A 82 25.52 -6.10 28.41
N PRO A 83 25.53 -7.45 28.38
CA PRO A 83 24.64 -8.26 27.55
C PRO A 83 23.15 -7.95 27.74
N GLU A 84 22.77 -7.49 28.93
CA GLU A 84 21.42 -7.08 29.30
C GLU A 84 20.89 -5.95 28.40
N TYR A 85 21.76 -5.15 27.80
CA TYR A 85 21.37 -4.11 26.85
C TYR A 85 21.02 -4.64 25.45
N ILE A 86 21.37 -5.90 25.14
CA ILE A 86 21.04 -6.55 23.86
C ILE A 86 19.78 -7.40 23.99
N ALA A 87 19.52 -7.95 25.18
CA ALA A 87 18.40 -8.86 25.41
C ALA A 87 17.02 -8.31 24.98
N PRO A 88 16.65 -7.04 25.24
CA PRO A 88 15.35 -6.50 24.80
C PRO A 88 15.16 -6.54 23.29
N MET A 89 16.22 -6.29 22.50
CA MET A 89 16.14 -6.36 21.04
C MET A 89 15.88 -7.80 20.57
N VAL A 90 16.58 -8.77 21.16
CA VAL A 90 16.38 -10.19 20.86
C VAL A 90 14.95 -10.61 21.18
N LEU A 91 14.43 -10.21 22.35
CA LEU A 91 13.05 -10.47 22.74
C LEU A 91 12.05 -9.83 21.77
N TRP A 92 12.29 -8.59 21.34
CA TRP A 92 11.45 -7.92 20.34
C TRP A 92 11.45 -8.65 18.99
N LEU A 93 12.62 -9.03 18.47
CA LEU A 93 12.72 -9.80 17.22
C LEU A 93 12.07 -11.19 17.34
N CYS A 94 12.00 -11.74 18.55
CA CYS A 94 11.30 -12.98 18.87
C CYS A 94 9.82 -12.79 19.22
N HIS A 95 9.32 -11.57 19.32
CA HIS A 95 7.94 -11.29 19.66
C HIS A 95 7.00 -11.60 18.49
N GLU A 96 5.78 -12.02 18.78
CA GLU A 96 4.80 -12.38 17.75
C GLU A 96 4.41 -11.19 16.85
N GLN A 97 4.37 -9.99 17.43
CA GLN A 97 4.03 -8.75 16.72
C GLN A 97 5.16 -8.27 15.80
N CYS A 98 6.41 -8.67 16.04
CA CYS A 98 7.53 -8.22 15.22
C CYS A 98 7.47 -8.85 13.82
N GLN A 99 7.39 -7.99 12.80
CA GLN A 99 7.30 -8.39 11.39
C GLN A 99 8.66 -8.38 10.67
N GLU A 100 9.75 -8.04 11.38
CA GLU A 100 11.10 -8.03 10.80
C GLU A 100 11.52 -9.42 10.35
N ASN A 101 12.11 -9.51 9.16
CA ASN A 101 12.59 -10.75 8.56
C ASN A 101 13.77 -10.45 7.62
N GLY A 102 14.82 -11.27 7.67
CA GLY A 102 16.05 -11.10 6.89
C GLY A 102 16.84 -9.84 7.26
N ALA A 103 16.60 -9.26 8.45
CA ALA A 103 17.25 -8.03 8.87
C ALA A 103 18.60 -8.31 9.55
N LEU A 104 19.51 -7.33 9.46
CA LEU A 104 20.79 -7.30 10.18
C LEU A 104 20.79 -6.10 11.13
N PHE A 105 21.14 -6.32 12.39
CA PHE A 105 21.27 -5.27 13.40
C PHE A 105 22.62 -5.30 14.09
N GLU A 106 23.16 -4.15 14.42
CA GLU A 106 24.21 -3.97 15.43
C GLU A 106 23.59 -3.48 16.73
N ALA A 107 24.12 -3.94 17.86
CA ALA A 107 23.67 -3.47 19.15
C ALA A 107 24.77 -3.55 20.22
N GLY A 108 24.84 -2.53 21.07
CA GLY A 108 25.79 -2.47 22.20
C GLY A 108 25.59 -1.20 23.02
N ALA A 109 25.87 -1.26 24.33
CA ALA A 109 25.72 -0.13 25.27
C ALA A 109 24.35 0.60 25.22
N GLY A 110 23.28 -0.10 24.85
CA GLY A 110 21.93 0.49 24.71
C GLY A 110 21.66 1.18 23.37
N TRP A 111 22.62 1.19 22.43
CA TRP A 111 22.41 1.61 21.05
C TRP A 111 22.06 0.42 20.15
N ILE A 112 21.14 0.63 19.19
CA ILE A 112 20.73 -0.37 18.19
C ILE A 112 20.69 0.30 16.82
N GLY A 113 21.41 -0.25 15.85
CA GLY A 113 21.42 0.19 14.46
C GLY A 113 21.00 -0.92 13.50
N LYS A 114 20.18 -0.60 12.49
CA LYS A 114 19.84 -1.53 11.40
C LYS A 114 20.81 -1.35 10.23
N LEU A 115 21.40 -2.44 9.77
CA LEU A 115 22.33 -2.46 8.65
C LEU A 115 21.66 -2.98 7.38
N ARG A 116 22.18 -2.56 6.23
CA ARG A 116 21.81 -3.04 4.89
C ARG A 116 22.98 -2.87 3.93
N TRP A 117 22.98 -3.66 2.86
CA TRP A 117 23.90 -3.47 1.75
C TRP A 117 23.48 -2.28 0.87
N GLU A 118 24.47 -1.56 0.36
CA GLU A 118 24.31 -0.48 -0.61
C GLU A 118 25.26 -0.76 -1.78
N ARG A 119 24.82 -0.45 -3.00
CA ARG A 119 25.52 -0.76 -4.24
C ARG A 119 25.56 0.48 -5.13
N SER A 120 26.74 0.85 -5.64
CA SER A 120 26.86 1.90 -6.66
C SER A 120 26.01 1.59 -7.91
N GLN A 121 25.78 2.60 -8.75
CA GLN A 121 25.12 2.38 -10.05
C GLN A 121 25.99 1.55 -11.00
N GLY A 122 27.32 1.57 -10.79
CA GLY A 122 28.29 0.94 -11.66
C GLY A 122 28.48 1.69 -12.98
N SER A 123 29.18 1.07 -13.92
CA SER A 123 29.40 1.62 -15.25
C SER A 123 29.49 0.52 -16.30
N ILE A 124 29.08 0.81 -17.52
CA ILE A 124 29.28 -0.09 -18.67
C ILE A 124 30.71 0.10 -19.15
N VAL A 125 31.51 -0.96 -19.04
CA VAL A 125 32.96 -0.95 -19.33
C VAL A 125 33.36 -1.86 -20.49
N ARG A 126 32.39 -2.20 -21.35
CA ARG A 126 32.61 -2.97 -22.58
C ARG A 126 31.86 -2.34 -23.74
N GLN A 127 32.26 -2.67 -24.97
CA GLN A 127 31.55 -2.27 -26.18
C GLN A 127 31.03 -3.51 -26.92
N LYS A 128 30.04 -3.31 -27.79
CA LYS A 128 29.50 -4.39 -28.62
C LYS A 128 30.61 -4.94 -29.53
N ASN A 129 30.74 -6.26 -29.58
CA ASN A 129 31.73 -6.97 -30.40
C ASN A 129 33.20 -6.67 -30.11
N GLN A 130 33.53 -6.07 -28.97
CA GLN A 130 34.91 -5.90 -28.52
C GLN A 130 35.16 -6.69 -27.22
N PRO A 131 36.38 -7.24 -27.05
CA PRO A 131 36.75 -7.86 -25.79
C PRO A 131 36.77 -6.81 -24.67
N MET A 132 36.39 -7.23 -23.46
CA MET A 132 36.53 -6.40 -22.28
C MET A 132 38.01 -6.29 -21.90
N THR A 133 38.52 -5.07 -21.74
CA THR A 133 39.93 -4.80 -21.42
C THR A 133 40.08 -4.26 -19.99
N PRO A 134 41.18 -4.54 -19.28
CA PRO A 134 41.48 -3.92 -17.98
C PRO A 134 41.48 -2.38 -18.03
N GLU A 135 41.93 -1.78 -19.13
CA GLU A 135 41.99 -0.33 -19.33
C GLU A 135 40.60 0.30 -19.31
N ALA A 136 39.62 -0.32 -19.99
CA ALA A 136 38.23 0.13 -19.97
C ALA A 136 37.60 0.09 -18.56
N VAL A 137 38.02 -0.83 -17.69
CA VAL A 137 37.63 -0.87 -16.29
C VAL A 137 38.28 0.26 -15.51
N ARG A 138 39.61 0.44 -15.65
CA ARG A 138 40.38 1.52 -15.03
C ARG A 138 39.80 2.89 -15.37
N ASP A 139 39.51 3.13 -16.64
CA ASP A 139 39.07 4.43 -17.14
C ASP A 139 37.65 4.81 -16.69
N GLN A 140 36.88 3.85 -16.16
CA GLN A 140 35.56 4.09 -15.53
C GLN A 140 35.57 3.82 -14.02
N TRP A 141 36.74 3.61 -13.40
CA TRP A 141 36.84 3.17 -12.01
C TRP A 141 36.15 4.13 -11.04
N ASP A 142 36.34 5.45 -11.22
CA ASP A 142 35.72 6.47 -10.38
C ASP A 142 34.19 6.38 -10.41
N LYS A 143 33.59 6.09 -11.57
CA LYS A 143 32.13 5.88 -11.70
C LYS A 143 31.68 4.55 -11.13
N ILE A 144 32.46 3.49 -11.30
CA ILE A 144 32.16 2.17 -10.73
C ILE A 144 32.08 2.26 -9.20
N CYS A 145 32.96 3.06 -8.60
CA CYS A 145 33.06 3.25 -7.16
C CYS A 145 32.22 4.42 -6.62
N ASP A 146 31.40 5.08 -7.44
CA ASP A 146 30.58 6.22 -7.02
C ASP A 146 29.28 5.78 -6.31
N PHE A 147 29.12 6.20 -5.06
CA PHE A 147 27.95 5.92 -4.22
C PHE A 147 26.95 7.09 -4.12
N THR A 148 27.16 8.19 -4.85
CA THR A 148 26.32 9.39 -4.78
C THR A 148 24.84 9.09 -5.10
N ASP A 149 24.58 8.20 -6.07
CA ASP A 149 23.22 7.75 -6.44
C ASP A 149 23.05 6.23 -6.21
N ALA A 150 23.55 5.72 -5.09
CA ALA A 150 23.56 4.28 -4.83
C ALA A 150 22.18 3.64 -4.65
N THR A 151 22.10 2.37 -5.04
CA THR A 151 20.91 1.50 -4.92
C THR A 151 21.00 0.57 -3.71
N LYS A 152 19.84 0.09 -3.23
CA LYS A 152 19.72 -0.78 -2.04
C LYS A 152 18.95 -2.07 -2.40
N PRO A 153 19.52 -2.94 -3.24
CA PRO A 153 18.81 -4.15 -3.68
C PRO A 153 18.49 -5.06 -2.48
N LYS A 154 17.23 -5.49 -2.39
CA LYS A 154 16.72 -6.35 -1.30
C LYS A 154 16.56 -7.82 -1.71
N SER A 155 16.74 -8.11 -2.99
CA SER A 155 16.55 -9.45 -3.56
C SER A 155 17.56 -9.72 -4.68
N VAL A 156 17.75 -11.01 -5.00
CA VAL A 156 18.57 -11.43 -6.15
C VAL A 156 17.98 -10.88 -7.45
N GLN A 157 16.64 -10.81 -7.53
CA GLN A 157 15.90 -10.30 -8.68
C GLN A 157 16.20 -8.80 -8.91
N GLU A 158 16.11 -7.98 -7.87
CA GLU A 158 16.47 -6.55 -7.96
C GLU A 158 17.94 -6.36 -8.36
N SER A 159 18.83 -7.23 -7.87
CA SER A 159 20.25 -7.19 -8.25
C SER A 159 20.48 -7.50 -9.74
N LEU A 160 19.70 -8.44 -10.32
CA LEU A 160 19.83 -8.88 -11.72
C LEU A 160 19.29 -7.85 -12.72
N LEU A 161 18.31 -7.03 -12.35
CA LEU A 161 17.71 -6.03 -13.25
C LEU A 161 18.75 -5.05 -13.85
N SER A 162 19.76 -4.67 -13.08
CA SER A 162 20.85 -3.81 -13.58
C SER A 162 21.76 -4.51 -14.60
N ILE A 163 21.91 -5.83 -14.55
CA ILE A 163 22.72 -6.55 -15.54
C ILE A 163 21.95 -6.64 -16.86
N VAL A 164 20.65 -6.89 -16.77
CA VAL A 164 19.76 -6.90 -17.95
C VAL A 164 19.76 -5.55 -18.65
N SER A 165 19.67 -4.44 -17.90
CA SER A 165 19.74 -3.09 -18.50
C SER A 165 21.07 -2.81 -19.20
N VAL A 166 22.19 -3.31 -18.66
CA VAL A 166 23.52 -3.21 -19.31
C VAL A 166 23.56 -3.98 -20.62
N LEU A 167 22.99 -5.19 -20.68
CA LEU A 167 22.93 -5.97 -21.92
C LEU A 167 22.14 -5.21 -22.99
N SER A 168 20.98 -4.64 -22.62
CA SER A 168 20.17 -3.82 -23.53
C SER A 168 20.86 -2.53 -23.98
N GLY A 169 21.65 -1.89 -23.10
CA GLY A 169 22.44 -0.70 -23.44
C GLY A 169 23.57 -0.96 -24.44
N LEU A 170 24.07 -2.20 -24.51
CA LEU A 170 25.11 -2.58 -25.46
C LEU A 170 24.57 -2.96 -26.84
N ASP A 171 23.33 -3.43 -26.91
CA ASP A 171 22.71 -3.82 -28.17
C ASP A 171 22.25 -2.63 -29.01
N SER A 172 21.99 -1.48 -28.39
CA SER A 172 21.49 -0.25 -29.00
C SER A 172 22.54 0.59 -29.75
N GLY A 173 23.83 0.22 -29.70
CA GLY A 173 24.94 0.94 -30.35
C GLY A 173 25.27 0.56 -31.81
N GLY A 174 24.44 -0.21 -32.52
CA GLY A 174 24.75 -0.65 -33.90
C GLY A 174 23.51 -0.67 -34.80
N GLY A 175 23.57 0.06 -35.92
CA GLY A 175 22.53 0.11 -36.94
C GLY A 175 22.27 -1.24 -37.63
N VAL A 176 20.98 -1.47 -37.92
CA VAL A 176 20.31 -2.39 -38.86
C VAL A 176 20.93 -3.77 -39.12
N GLY A 177 20.18 -4.81 -38.73
CA GLY A 177 20.31 -6.16 -39.28
C GLY A 177 19.28 -7.10 -38.66
N ALA A 178 18.34 -7.60 -39.46
CA ALA A 178 17.25 -8.48 -39.03
C ALA A 178 17.73 -9.90 -38.66
N THR A 179 17.08 -10.47 -37.62
CA THR A 179 16.95 -11.90 -37.23
C THR A 179 18.22 -12.70 -36.90
N PRO A 180 18.15 -13.51 -35.83
CA PRO A 180 17.80 -14.91 -36.04
C PRO A 180 16.78 -15.48 -35.04
N THR A 181 15.90 -16.30 -35.60
CA THR A 181 15.21 -17.44 -34.97
C THR A 181 16.11 -18.19 -34.00
N ALA A 182 15.71 -18.28 -32.74
CA ALA A 182 16.11 -19.33 -31.82
C ALA A 182 14.89 -19.75 -31.01
N ALA A 183 14.51 -21.02 -31.17
CA ALA A 183 13.48 -21.67 -30.42
C ALA A 183 13.84 -21.69 -28.93
N ALA A 184 13.26 -20.79 -28.15
CA ALA A 184 13.10 -20.99 -26.72
C ALA A 184 11.87 -21.87 -26.53
N ALA A 185 12.06 -23.03 -25.90
CA ALA A 185 10.98 -23.96 -25.58
C ALA A 185 9.82 -23.23 -24.89
N LEU A 186 8.70 -23.05 -25.61
CA LEU A 186 7.44 -22.59 -25.04
C LEU A 186 6.93 -23.71 -24.14
N ALA A 187 7.07 -23.53 -22.84
CA ALA A 187 6.27 -24.27 -21.88
C ALA A 187 4.78 -24.01 -22.18
N SER A 188 3.97 -25.06 -22.08
CA SER A 188 2.57 -25.01 -22.52
C SER A 188 1.75 -24.10 -21.61
N GLY A 189 1.14 -23.04 -22.16
CA GLY A 189 0.26 -22.16 -21.39
C GLY A 189 -0.96 -22.86 -20.76
N ALA A 190 -1.22 -24.13 -21.12
CA ALA A 190 -2.27 -24.96 -20.58
C ALA A 190 -2.06 -25.33 -19.10
N GLU A 191 -0.81 -25.55 -18.67
CA GLU A 191 -0.48 -25.98 -17.30
C GLU A 191 -0.62 -24.85 -16.25
N ALA A 192 -0.62 -23.60 -16.69
CA ALA A 192 -0.82 -22.43 -15.85
C ALA A 192 -2.29 -22.13 -15.51
N VAL A 193 -3.25 -22.77 -16.21
CA VAL A 193 -4.68 -22.50 -16.02
C VAL A 193 -5.12 -22.93 -14.62
N GLY A 194 -5.73 -22.00 -13.87
CA GLY A 194 -6.22 -22.25 -12.52
C GLY A 194 -5.19 -22.11 -11.41
N GLN A 195 -3.93 -21.82 -11.74
CA GLN A 195 -2.90 -21.53 -10.73
C GLN A 195 -3.23 -20.25 -9.96
N LYS A 196 -3.03 -20.29 -8.63
CA LYS A 196 -3.24 -19.15 -7.75
C LYS A 196 -1.91 -18.53 -7.39
N LEU A 197 -1.81 -17.21 -7.50
CA LEU A 197 -0.66 -16.47 -7.02
C LEU A 197 -0.63 -16.47 -5.49
N PRO A 198 0.57 -16.40 -4.87
CA PRO A 198 0.69 -16.17 -3.44
C PRO A 198 -0.07 -14.89 -3.02
N PRO A 199 -0.74 -14.89 -1.86
CA PRO A 199 -1.39 -13.69 -1.37
C PRO A 199 -0.34 -12.61 -1.09
N SER A 200 -0.60 -11.38 -1.55
CA SER A 200 0.21 -10.21 -1.23
C SER A 200 -0.58 -9.26 -0.32
N THR A 201 0.14 -8.39 0.39
CA THR A 201 -0.47 -7.32 1.18
C THR A 201 -0.05 -5.98 0.60
N PHE A 202 -0.96 -5.01 0.63
CA PHE A 202 -0.70 -3.65 0.16
C PHE A 202 -1.21 -2.67 1.21
N THR A 203 -0.37 -1.70 1.58
CA THR A 203 -0.71 -0.65 2.54
C THR A 203 -0.64 0.69 1.84
N PHE A 204 -1.52 1.60 2.22
CA PHE A 204 -1.54 2.94 1.67
C PHE A 204 -2.15 3.95 2.64
N THR A 205 -1.81 5.20 2.44
CA THR A 205 -2.24 6.35 3.23
C THR A 205 -2.95 7.36 2.31
N PRO A 206 -3.54 8.44 2.86
CA PRO A 206 -4.11 9.50 2.05
C PRO A 206 -3.14 10.03 0.98
N ALA A 207 -1.83 10.04 1.26
CA ALA A 207 -0.82 10.50 0.31
C ALA A 207 -0.82 9.70 -1.00
N GLN A 208 -0.97 8.37 -0.95
CA GLN A 208 -1.07 7.55 -2.17
C GLN A 208 -2.38 7.79 -2.93
N CYS A 209 -3.49 8.00 -2.21
CA CYS A 209 -4.77 8.36 -2.81
C CYS A 209 -4.68 9.69 -3.58
N ILE A 210 -4.07 10.71 -2.97
CA ILE A 210 -3.88 12.04 -3.56
C ILE A 210 -2.91 11.98 -4.74
N LEU A 211 -1.77 11.28 -4.58
CA LEU A 211 -0.79 11.10 -5.65
C LEU A 211 -1.41 10.44 -6.89
N TYR A 212 -2.22 9.39 -6.68
CA TYR A 212 -2.98 8.76 -7.76
C TYR A 212 -3.97 9.74 -8.40
N ALA A 213 -4.74 10.47 -7.58
CA ALA A 213 -5.72 11.44 -8.07
C ALA A 213 -5.06 12.52 -8.96
N LEU A 214 -3.91 13.05 -8.55
CA LEU A 214 -3.09 13.96 -9.36
C LEU A 214 -2.58 13.29 -10.63
N GLY A 215 -2.08 12.05 -10.54
CA GLY A 215 -1.58 11.26 -11.66
C GLY A 215 -2.64 10.96 -12.73
N VAL A 216 -3.91 10.85 -12.35
CA VAL A 216 -5.05 10.74 -13.27
C VAL A 216 -5.71 12.11 -13.55
N GLY A 217 -4.98 13.19 -13.25
CA GLY A 217 -5.22 14.57 -13.69
C GLY A 217 -6.22 15.38 -12.87
N MET A 218 -6.61 14.93 -11.66
CA MET A 218 -7.33 15.82 -10.76
C MET A 218 -6.48 17.05 -10.47
N SER A 219 -7.13 18.19 -10.27
CA SER A 219 -6.46 19.48 -10.15
C SER A 219 -7.25 20.40 -9.24
N THR A 220 -6.53 21.14 -8.40
CA THR A 220 -7.07 22.19 -7.52
C THR A 220 -7.73 23.35 -8.27
N LYS A 221 -7.55 23.45 -9.59
CA LYS A 221 -8.27 24.40 -10.45
C LYS A 221 -9.79 24.13 -10.52
N ASP A 222 -10.21 22.93 -10.15
CA ASP A 222 -11.61 22.51 -10.09
C ASP A 222 -11.96 22.29 -8.61
N PRO A 223 -12.80 23.14 -8.01
CA PRO A 223 -13.11 23.04 -6.57
C PRO A 223 -13.65 21.66 -6.17
N ASP A 224 -14.42 21.02 -7.06
CA ASP A 224 -14.98 19.69 -6.85
C ASP A 224 -13.91 18.59 -6.71
N HIS A 225 -12.66 18.86 -7.10
CA HIS A 225 -11.56 17.91 -6.96
C HIS A 225 -10.89 17.95 -5.58
N LEU A 226 -11.14 18.98 -4.76
CA LEU A 226 -10.51 19.07 -3.42
C LEU A 226 -10.82 17.86 -2.55
N ARG A 227 -12.02 17.27 -2.69
CA ARG A 227 -12.40 16.01 -2.03
C ARG A 227 -11.49 14.81 -2.34
N PHE A 228 -10.65 14.88 -3.36
CA PHE A 228 -9.68 13.84 -3.74
C PHE A 228 -8.23 14.28 -3.53
N LEU A 229 -8.00 15.56 -3.23
CA LEU A 229 -6.68 16.19 -3.24
C LEU A 229 -6.27 16.76 -1.88
N TYR A 230 -7.20 16.88 -0.95
CA TYR A 230 -6.97 17.40 0.38
C TYR A 230 -7.57 16.48 1.43
N GLU A 231 -6.69 15.84 2.22
CA GLU A 231 -7.05 14.89 3.26
C GLU A 231 -7.85 15.51 4.41
N GLY A 232 -7.80 16.84 4.56
CA GLY A 232 -8.62 17.58 5.53
C GLY A 232 -10.00 18.01 5.00
N HIS A 233 -10.37 17.63 3.78
CA HIS A 233 -11.71 17.87 3.25
C HIS A 233 -12.74 16.97 3.96
N GLU A 234 -13.91 17.49 4.32
CA GLU A 234 -14.94 16.74 5.08
C GLU A 234 -15.34 15.43 4.38
N ASP A 235 -15.51 15.49 3.06
CA ASP A 235 -15.78 14.32 2.21
C ASP A 235 -14.54 13.73 1.53
N PHE A 236 -13.35 13.81 2.16
CA PHE A 236 -12.14 13.26 1.57
C PHE A 236 -12.31 11.78 1.19
N SER A 237 -12.10 11.47 -0.09
CA SER A 237 -12.41 10.18 -0.66
C SER A 237 -11.29 9.69 -1.58
N CYS A 238 -11.13 8.38 -1.68
CA CYS A 238 -10.25 7.78 -2.67
C CYS A 238 -10.98 7.62 -4.02
N LEU A 239 -10.28 7.85 -5.14
CA LEU A 239 -10.88 7.61 -6.46
C LEU A 239 -11.15 6.11 -6.66
N PRO A 240 -12.32 5.71 -7.18
CA PRO A 240 -12.68 4.30 -7.37
C PRO A 240 -11.61 3.48 -8.09
N THR A 241 -11.00 4.05 -9.13
CA THR A 241 -10.01 3.36 -9.96
C THR A 241 -8.64 3.18 -9.30
N PHE A 242 -8.40 3.77 -8.13
CA PHE A 242 -7.24 3.44 -7.30
C PHE A 242 -7.23 1.97 -6.90
N GLY A 243 -8.40 1.30 -6.87
CA GLY A 243 -8.54 -0.12 -6.56
C GLY A 243 -7.76 -1.06 -7.50
N VAL A 244 -7.30 -0.57 -8.65
CA VAL A 244 -6.39 -1.31 -9.53
C VAL A 244 -4.97 -1.38 -8.96
N ILE A 245 -4.49 -0.33 -8.28
CA ILE A 245 -3.11 -0.17 -7.83
C ILE A 245 -2.65 -1.31 -6.90
N PRO A 246 -3.40 -1.68 -5.84
CA PRO A 246 -3.01 -2.79 -4.97
C PRO A 246 -2.85 -4.12 -5.71
N SER A 247 -3.76 -4.42 -6.64
CA SER A 247 -3.72 -5.66 -7.42
C SER A 247 -2.66 -5.62 -8.52
N GLN A 248 -2.33 -4.44 -9.05
CA GLN A 248 -1.23 -4.25 -9.99
C GLN A 248 0.11 -4.51 -9.31
N ALA A 249 0.33 -4.00 -8.09
CA ALA A 249 1.54 -4.27 -7.32
C ALA A 249 1.74 -5.79 -7.13
N ALA A 250 0.69 -6.51 -6.77
CA ALA A 250 0.73 -7.98 -6.65
C ALA A 250 1.15 -8.69 -7.96
N MET A 251 0.74 -8.15 -9.11
CA MET A 251 1.09 -8.69 -10.42
C MET A 251 2.54 -8.38 -10.81
N MET A 252 3.03 -7.17 -10.50
CA MET A 252 4.35 -6.67 -10.87
C MET A 252 5.47 -7.12 -9.91
N ASP A 253 5.17 -7.36 -8.63
CA ASP A 253 6.13 -7.84 -7.62
C ASP A 253 6.40 -9.36 -7.76
N GLY A 254 6.70 -9.82 -8.98
CA GLY A 254 7.04 -11.21 -9.28
C GLY A 254 5.85 -12.17 -9.34
N GLY A 255 4.61 -11.68 -9.26
CA GLY A 255 3.39 -12.49 -9.35
C GLY A 255 3.36 -13.33 -10.63
N LEU A 256 3.49 -12.70 -11.81
CA LEU A 256 3.53 -13.40 -13.09
C LEU A 256 4.70 -14.39 -13.21
N SER A 257 5.88 -14.04 -12.69
CA SER A 257 7.08 -14.90 -12.71
C SER A 257 6.99 -16.09 -11.75
N SER A 258 6.09 -16.04 -10.77
CA SER A 258 5.90 -17.10 -9.79
C SER A 258 5.09 -18.28 -10.31
N ILE A 259 4.47 -18.16 -11.50
CA ILE A 259 3.64 -19.21 -12.08
C ILE A 259 4.55 -20.31 -12.66
N PRO A 260 4.51 -21.54 -12.12
CA PRO A 260 5.33 -22.63 -12.63
C PRO A 260 5.01 -22.91 -14.11
N GLY A 261 6.05 -23.08 -14.92
CA GLY A 261 5.90 -23.36 -16.34
C GLY A 261 5.59 -22.15 -17.22
N LEU A 262 5.61 -20.92 -16.70
CA LEU A 262 5.56 -19.71 -17.54
C LEU A 262 6.92 -18.99 -17.51
N ASN A 263 7.61 -18.97 -18.66
CA ASN A 263 8.78 -18.12 -18.87
C ASN A 263 8.37 -16.92 -19.72
N ILE A 264 7.98 -15.83 -19.07
CA ILE A 264 7.45 -14.63 -19.72
C ILE A 264 8.53 -13.55 -19.75
N ASP A 265 8.88 -13.11 -20.94
CA ASP A 265 9.62 -11.86 -21.13
C ASP A 265 8.67 -10.67 -20.94
N PHE A 266 8.84 -9.94 -19.85
CA PHE A 266 8.02 -8.77 -19.51
C PHE A 266 8.10 -7.63 -20.54
N THR A 267 9.15 -7.58 -21.37
CA THR A 267 9.24 -6.59 -22.45
C THR A 267 8.21 -6.84 -23.55
N GLN A 268 7.71 -8.07 -23.66
CA GLN A 268 6.69 -8.50 -24.63
C GLN A 268 5.28 -8.53 -24.05
N VAL A 269 5.10 -8.04 -22.83
CA VAL A 269 3.83 -8.08 -22.11
C VAL A 269 3.05 -6.79 -22.33
N LEU A 270 1.90 -6.89 -23.00
CA LEU A 270 0.98 -5.79 -23.22
C LEU A 270 -0.27 -5.94 -22.36
N HIS A 271 -0.69 -4.83 -21.73
CA HIS A 271 -1.95 -4.78 -21.01
C HIS A 271 -3.10 -4.55 -22.00
N GLY A 272 -3.91 -5.58 -22.28
CA GLY A 272 -4.96 -5.56 -23.29
C GLY A 272 -6.33 -5.07 -22.78
N GLU A 273 -6.75 -5.51 -21.58
CA GLU A 273 -8.02 -5.11 -20.98
C GLU A 273 -7.94 -5.03 -19.46
N GLN A 274 -8.74 -4.15 -18.87
CA GLN A 274 -8.88 -4.02 -17.42
C GLN A 274 -10.35 -4.13 -17.03
N TYR A 275 -10.64 -4.88 -15.98
CA TYR A 275 -11.89 -4.82 -15.23
C TYR A 275 -11.63 -4.55 -13.76
N LEU A 276 -12.45 -3.69 -13.17
CA LEU A 276 -12.49 -3.43 -11.73
C LEU A 276 -13.95 -3.44 -11.28
N GLU A 277 -14.23 -4.10 -10.16
CA GLU A 277 -15.53 -4.06 -9.48
C GLU A 277 -15.30 -3.75 -7.99
N LEU A 278 -16.04 -2.78 -7.48
CA LEU A 278 -16.06 -2.39 -6.08
C LEU A 278 -17.30 -2.98 -5.41
N TYR A 279 -17.08 -3.80 -4.39
CA TYR A 279 -18.15 -4.30 -3.52
C TYR A 279 -18.44 -3.31 -2.40
N LYS A 280 -17.45 -2.47 -2.07
CA LYS A 280 -17.54 -1.37 -1.11
C LYS A 280 -16.67 -0.21 -1.59
N PRO A 281 -17.00 1.04 -1.20
CA PRO A 281 -16.12 2.18 -1.44
C PRO A 281 -14.71 1.92 -0.89
N LEU A 282 -13.69 2.40 -1.60
CA LEU A 282 -12.31 2.26 -1.16
C LEU A 282 -12.06 3.11 0.09
N PRO A 283 -11.40 2.56 1.13
CA PRO A 283 -10.97 3.36 2.26
C PRO A 283 -9.90 4.37 1.81
N THR A 284 -9.72 5.43 2.59
CA THR A 284 -8.70 6.47 2.35
C THR A 284 -7.33 6.13 2.92
N SER A 285 -7.26 5.07 3.73
CA SER A 285 -6.01 4.48 4.22
C SER A 285 -6.21 3.02 4.63
N VAL A 286 -5.15 2.22 4.52
CA VAL A 286 -5.10 0.83 4.99
C VAL A 286 -3.72 0.60 5.61
N LYS A 287 -3.70 0.32 6.92
CA LYS A 287 -2.46 0.00 7.67
C LYS A 287 -2.23 -1.51 7.82
N THR A 288 -3.30 -2.30 7.89
CA THR A 288 -3.26 -3.75 8.06
C THR A 288 -4.28 -4.41 7.14
N PHE A 289 -3.90 -5.56 6.56
CA PHE A 289 -4.79 -6.37 5.73
C PHE A 289 -5.61 -7.31 6.62
N SER A 290 -6.94 -7.28 6.51
CA SER A 290 -7.83 -8.35 6.99
C SER A 290 -8.49 -8.97 5.76
N GLY A 291 -8.31 -10.28 5.60
CA GLY A 291 -8.90 -11.05 4.50
C GLY A 291 -10.39 -11.33 4.66
N ASP A 292 -11.03 -10.81 5.72
CA ASP A 292 -12.42 -11.14 6.08
C ASP A 292 -13.45 -10.34 5.27
N GLN A 293 -13.01 -9.30 4.54
CA GLN A 293 -13.90 -8.44 3.77
C GLN A 293 -13.39 -8.21 2.35
N LEU A 294 -14.18 -8.66 1.36
CA LEU A 294 -13.93 -8.35 -0.04
C LEU A 294 -14.32 -6.89 -0.33
N ILE A 295 -13.34 -6.07 -0.73
CA ILE A 295 -13.54 -4.65 -1.08
C ILE A 295 -13.64 -4.47 -2.59
N CYS A 296 -12.73 -5.06 -3.35
CA CYS A 296 -12.70 -4.95 -4.80
C CYS A 296 -12.23 -6.24 -5.46
N PHE A 297 -12.61 -6.41 -6.73
CA PHE A 297 -12.14 -7.47 -7.62
C PHE A 297 -11.53 -6.85 -8.88
N ASN A 298 -10.35 -7.32 -9.26
CA ASN A 298 -9.67 -6.91 -10.47
C ASN A 298 -9.49 -8.10 -11.42
N GLN A 299 -9.65 -7.86 -12.72
CA GLN A 299 -9.25 -8.79 -13.77
C GLN A 299 -8.38 -8.06 -14.80
N PHE A 300 -7.09 -8.40 -14.79
CA PHE A 300 -6.10 -7.94 -15.75
C PHE A 300 -6.08 -8.91 -16.93
N SER A 301 -6.30 -8.41 -18.15
CA SER A 301 -6.12 -9.19 -19.37
C SER A 301 -4.83 -8.75 -20.03
N VAL A 302 -3.90 -9.70 -20.10
CA VAL A 302 -2.54 -9.48 -20.56
C VAL A 302 -2.32 -10.26 -21.85
N PHE A 303 -1.64 -9.64 -22.81
CA PHE A 303 -1.26 -10.22 -24.09
C PHE A 303 0.27 -10.32 -24.16
N VAL A 304 0.79 -11.53 -24.35
CA VAL A 304 2.24 -11.76 -24.48
C VAL A 304 2.57 -11.90 -25.95
N VAL A 305 3.26 -10.90 -26.50
CA VAL A 305 3.63 -10.84 -27.92
C VAL A 305 4.59 -11.98 -28.25
N GLY A 306 4.36 -12.65 -29.38
CA GLY A 306 5.19 -13.77 -29.84
C GLY A 306 4.91 -15.11 -29.14
N ALA A 307 4.25 -15.11 -27.99
CA ALA A 307 3.82 -16.33 -27.32
C ALA A 307 2.46 -16.82 -27.85
N GLY A 308 2.27 -18.14 -27.98
CA GLY A 308 1.03 -18.72 -28.51
C GLY A 308 1.25 -20.02 -29.29
N GLY A 309 0.30 -20.35 -30.18
CA GLY A 309 0.42 -21.49 -31.11
C GLY A 309 0.14 -22.87 -30.53
N PHE A 310 -0.17 -22.97 -29.24
CA PHE A 310 -0.37 -24.25 -28.52
C PHE A 310 -1.80 -24.80 -28.53
N GLY A 311 -2.70 -24.27 -29.39
CA GLY A 311 -4.04 -24.86 -29.60
C GLY A 311 -5.07 -24.66 -28.49
N GLY A 312 -4.96 -23.60 -27.68
CA GLY A 312 -5.92 -23.28 -26.61
C GLY A 312 -7.32 -22.83 -27.09
N ARG A 313 -8.28 -22.76 -26.15
CA ARG A 313 -9.64 -22.25 -26.44
C ARG A 313 -9.61 -20.78 -26.86
N ARG A 314 -10.44 -20.41 -27.85
CA ARG A 314 -10.57 -19.02 -28.34
C ARG A 314 -11.30 -18.09 -27.36
N THR A 315 -12.08 -18.65 -26.45
CA THR A 315 -12.90 -17.92 -25.48
C THR A 315 -12.71 -18.50 -24.09
N SER A 316 -13.01 -17.69 -23.07
CA SER A 316 -13.02 -18.09 -21.67
C SER A 316 -14.29 -17.59 -20.99
N ASP A 317 -15.00 -18.49 -20.32
CA ASP A 317 -16.22 -18.15 -19.58
C ASP A 317 -15.93 -17.29 -18.33
N ASN A 318 -14.66 -17.21 -17.93
CA ASN A 318 -14.20 -16.40 -16.79
C ASN A 318 -13.92 -14.94 -17.17
N ALA A 319 -13.80 -14.63 -18.46
CA ALA A 319 -13.47 -13.28 -18.93
C ALA A 319 -14.69 -12.37 -18.89
N LYS A 320 -14.54 -11.18 -18.28
CA LYS A 320 -15.62 -10.18 -18.25
C LYS A 320 -15.85 -9.62 -19.66
N VAL A 321 -17.09 -9.75 -20.13
CA VAL A 321 -17.50 -9.46 -21.51
C VAL A 321 -17.44 -7.96 -21.79
N ARG A 322 -16.93 -7.61 -22.98
CA ARG A 322 -16.97 -6.25 -23.54
C ARG A 322 -18.33 -6.01 -24.19
N ILE A 323 -18.83 -4.78 -24.12
CA ILE A 323 -20.10 -4.43 -24.75
C ILE A 323 -19.85 -3.27 -25.73
N PRO A 324 -20.25 -3.40 -27.01
CA PRO A 324 -20.19 -2.31 -27.97
C PRO A 324 -20.98 -1.09 -27.47
N CYS A 325 -20.61 0.12 -27.89
CA CYS A 325 -21.39 1.32 -27.58
C CYS A 325 -22.67 1.34 -28.42
N VAL A 326 -23.83 1.58 -27.81
CA VAL A 326 -25.15 1.47 -28.47
C VAL A 326 -25.98 2.76 -28.42
N GLY A 327 -25.39 3.91 -28.09
CA GLY A 327 -26.14 5.14 -27.81
C GLY A 327 -26.15 6.19 -28.92
N ASN A 328 -27.30 6.86 -29.11
CA ASN A 328 -27.45 8.00 -30.04
C ASN A 328 -27.13 9.38 -29.41
N ARG A 329 -27.18 9.51 -28.07
CA ARG A 329 -26.89 10.77 -27.36
C ARG A 329 -25.53 10.71 -26.68
N LYS A 330 -24.56 11.41 -27.25
CA LYS A 330 -23.16 11.46 -26.83
C LYS A 330 -22.89 12.67 -25.94
N ARG A 331 -22.29 12.45 -24.76
CA ARG A 331 -21.65 13.51 -23.97
C ARG A 331 -20.13 13.41 -24.10
N GLN A 332 -19.45 14.55 -24.14
CA GLN A 332 -17.98 14.61 -24.20
C GLN A 332 -17.42 15.11 -22.86
N GLY A 333 -16.43 14.40 -22.34
CA GLY A 333 -15.66 14.77 -21.16
C GLY A 333 -14.61 15.83 -21.46
N ARG A 334 -14.08 16.44 -20.40
CA ARG A 334 -13.06 17.49 -20.48
C ARG A 334 -11.75 16.96 -21.08
N LEU A 335 -11.10 17.78 -21.90
CA LEU A 335 -9.76 17.52 -22.43
C LEU A 335 -8.71 17.79 -21.35
N SER A 336 -7.76 16.88 -21.19
CA SER A 336 -6.67 17.06 -20.25
C SER A 336 -5.42 16.32 -20.71
N PRO A 337 -4.23 16.96 -20.68
CA PRO A 337 -2.99 16.29 -20.98
C PRO A 337 -2.57 15.41 -19.78
N PRO A 338 -2.36 14.11 -19.98
CA PRO A 338 -1.91 13.21 -18.94
C PRO A 338 -0.37 13.23 -18.84
N HIS A 339 0.15 12.92 -17.64
CA HIS A 339 1.58 12.91 -17.36
C HIS A 339 2.05 11.54 -16.85
N ALA A 340 2.76 10.80 -17.70
CA ALA A 340 3.28 9.46 -17.38
C ALA A 340 4.25 9.49 -16.19
N ALA A 341 5.09 10.52 -16.10
CA ALA A 341 6.08 10.70 -15.05
C ALA A 341 5.47 10.83 -13.64
N LEU A 342 4.27 11.40 -13.54
CA LEU A 342 3.54 11.51 -12.28
C LEU A 342 2.77 10.23 -11.98
N TYR A 343 2.06 9.68 -12.97
CA TYR A 343 1.24 8.49 -12.80
C TYR A 343 2.06 7.28 -12.33
N ARG A 344 3.27 7.07 -12.88
CA ARG A 344 4.15 5.94 -12.49
C ARG A 344 4.47 5.88 -11.00
N LEU A 345 4.47 7.02 -10.30
CA LEU A 345 4.71 7.08 -8.85
C LEU A 345 3.60 6.38 -8.05
N SER A 346 2.48 6.03 -8.70
CA SER A 346 1.40 5.22 -8.11
C SER A 346 1.70 3.72 -8.11
N GLY A 347 2.75 3.23 -8.77
CA GLY A 347 3.20 1.83 -8.65
C GLY A 347 3.71 1.17 -9.95
N ASP A 348 3.38 1.72 -11.12
CA ASP A 348 3.82 1.15 -12.41
C ASP A 348 5.10 1.82 -12.91
N TRP A 349 6.24 1.24 -12.54
CA TRP A 349 7.57 1.75 -12.84
C TRP A 349 8.12 1.33 -14.20
N ASN A 350 7.33 0.67 -15.06
CA ASN A 350 7.80 0.14 -16.34
C ASN A 350 8.52 1.24 -17.16
N PRO A 351 9.79 1.01 -17.58
CA PRO A 351 10.58 2.00 -18.31
C PRO A 351 9.95 2.46 -19.62
N LEU A 352 9.06 1.66 -20.23
CA LEU A 352 8.28 1.98 -21.43
C LEU A 352 7.59 3.36 -21.38
N HIS A 353 7.30 3.84 -20.17
CA HIS A 353 6.56 5.07 -19.93
C HIS A 353 7.42 6.29 -19.61
N ILE A 354 8.76 6.15 -19.59
CA ILE A 354 9.65 7.27 -19.26
C ILE A 354 10.98 7.26 -20.02
N ASP A 355 11.53 6.08 -20.34
CA ASP A 355 12.82 5.92 -21.01
C ASP A 355 12.62 5.82 -22.54
N PRO A 356 13.14 6.80 -23.33
CA PRO A 356 13.01 6.77 -24.79
C PRO A 356 13.64 5.54 -25.45
N SER A 357 14.77 5.06 -24.92
CA SER A 357 15.49 3.91 -25.48
C SER A 357 14.67 2.63 -25.27
N PHE A 358 14.07 2.49 -24.08
CA PHE A 358 13.20 1.35 -23.79
C PHE A 358 11.91 1.39 -24.59
N ALA A 359 11.31 2.57 -24.76
CA ALA A 359 10.14 2.74 -25.61
C ALA A 359 10.42 2.33 -27.07
N ALA A 360 11.60 2.68 -27.59
CA ALA A 360 12.05 2.28 -28.92
C ALA A 360 12.20 0.76 -29.05
N MET A 361 12.76 0.08 -28.05
CA MET A 361 12.83 -1.40 -28.03
C MET A 361 11.45 -2.05 -28.06
N GLY A 362 10.47 -1.45 -27.38
CA GLY A 362 9.06 -1.88 -27.42
C GLY A 362 8.33 -1.53 -28.73
N GLY A 363 9.01 -0.95 -29.72
CA GLY A 363 8.44 -0.57 -31.02
C GLY A 363 7.73 0.79 -31.03
N PHE A 364 7.91 1.62 -30.01
CA PHE A 364 7.32 2.95 -29.92
C PHE A 364 8.32 4.05 -30.24
N LYS A 365 7.90 5.09 -30.96
CA LYS A 365 8.78 6.22 -31.33
C LYS A 365 9.24 7.08 -30.15
N ALA A 366 8.52 7.02 -29.03
CA ALA A 366 8.77 7.76 -27.80
C ALA A 366 8.02 7.08 -26.65
N PRO A 367 8.33 7.40 -25.38
CA PRO A 367 7.60 6.87 -24.23
C PRO A 367 6.10 7.12 -24.34
N ILE A 368 5.31 6.09 -24.04
CA ILE A 368 3.85 6.16 -24.10
C ILE A 368 3.26 6.34 -22.71
N LEU A 369 2.07 6.92 -22.62
CA LEU A 369 1.32 6.96 -21.37
C LEU A 369 0.84 5.55 -20.98
N HIS A 370 0.80 5.27 -19.67
CA HIS A 370 0.16 4.08 -19.13
C HIS A 370 -1.31 3.98 -19.58
N GLY A 371 -1.73 2.80 -20.04
CA GLY A 371 -3.14 2.53 -20.36
C GLY A 371 -4.04 2.77 -19.14
N LEU A 372 -3.59 2.34 -17.96
CA LEU A 372 -4.31 2.56 -16.70
C LEU A 372 -4.42 4.04 -16.29
N CYS A 373 -3.54 4.91 -16.78
CA CYS A 373 -3.71 6.36 -16.63
C CYS A 373 -4.91 6.83 -17.48
N SER A 374 -4.96 6.48 -18.77
CA SER A 374 -6.10 6.79 -19.65
C SER A 374 -7.42 6.26 -19.11
N PHE A 375 -7.40 5.06 -18.51
CA PHE A 375 -8.51 4.45 -17.79
C PHE A 375 -8.98 5.32 -16.61
N GLY A 376 -8.07 5.80 -15.78
CA GLY A 376 -8.40 6.71 -14.67
C GLY A 376 -9.03 8.02 -15.16
N PHE A 377 -8.50 8.60 -16.24
CA PHE A 377 -9.07 9.80 -16.89
C PHE A 377 -10.51 9.56 -17.39
N ALA A 378 -10.77 8.42 -18.03
CA ALA A 378 -12.12 8.08 -18.48
C ALA A 378 -13.08 7.86 -17.31
N ALA A 379 -12.64 7.16 -16.26
CA ALA A 379 -13.46 6.87 -15.09
C ALA A 379 -13.86 8.13 -14.32
N ARG A 380 -12.93 9.07 -14.11
CA ARG A 380 -13.26 10.35 -13.44
C ARG A 380 -14.24 11.20 -14.25
N HIS A 381 -14.20 11.14 -15.58
CA HIS A 381 -15.15 11.87 -16.41
C HIS A 381 -16.56 11.32 -16.20
N VAL A 382 -16.71 9.98 -16.13
CA VAL A 382 -17.99 9.37 -15.77
C VAL A 382 -18.42 9.75 -14.37
N LEU A 383 -17.51 9.68 -13.40
CA LEU A 383 -17.79 10.01 -12.00
C LEU A 383 -18.30 11.46 -11.85
N LYS A 384 -17.64 12.41 -12.51
CA LYS A 384 -18.05 13.81 -12.52
C LYS A 384 -19.41 14.01 -13.16
N HIS A 385 -19.63 13.45 -14.36
CA HIS A 385 -20.83 13.75 -15.15
C HIS A 385 -22.08 12.97 -14.73
N PHE A 386 -21.94 11.78 -14.16
CA PHE A 386 -23.07 10.87 -13.89
C PHE A 386 -23.21 10.47 -12.42
N ALA A 387 -22.18 10.72 -11.61
CA ALA A 387 -22.18 10.42 -10.17
C ALA A 387 -21.96 11.65 -9.28
N ALA A 388 -21.92 12.88 -9.82
CA ALA A 388 -21.66 14.10 -9.05
C ALA A 388 -20.39 14.01 -8.18
N ASN A 389 -19.35 13.35 -8.71
CA ASN A 389 -18.12 13.05 -7.99
C ASN A 389 -18.28 12.22 -6.71
N ASP A 390 -19.41 11.54 -6.50
CA ASP A 390 -19.64 10.63 -5.36
C ASP A 390 -19.08 9.22 -5.66
N PRO A 391 -17.97 8.80 -5.02
CA PRO A 391 -17.35 7.49 -5.26
C PRO A 391 -18.22 6.32 -4.81
N SER A 392 -19.16 6.53 -3.88
CA SER A 392 -20.04 5.46 -3.39
C SER A 392 -20.98 4.93 -4.46
N ARG A 393 -21.21 5.73 -5.52
CA ARG A 393 -22.04 5.34 -6.67
C ARG A 393 -21.27 4.53 -7.71
N PHE A 394 -19.95 4.43 -7.61
CA PHE A 394 -19.15 3.72 -8.61
C PHE A 394 -19.09 2.22 -8.31
N LYS A 395 -19.69 1.39 -9.16
CA LYS A 395 -19.78 -0.06 -8.95
C LYS A 395 -18.69 -0.82 -9.70
N ALA A 396 -18.57 -0.61 -11.01
CA ALA A 396 -17.62 -1.36 -11.82
C ALA A 396 -17.20 -0.59 -13.06
N ILE A 397 -16.07 -0.98 -13.64
CA ILE A 397 -15.59 -0.48 -14.93
C ILE A 397 -14.89 -1.58 -15.70
N LYS A 398 -15.18 -1.64 -17.02
CA LYS A 398 -14.50 -2.50 -17.99
C LYS A 398 -13.94 -1.64 -19.10
N VAL A 399 -12.72 -1.89 -19.54
CA VAL A 399 -12.13 -1.26 -20.73
C VAL A 399 -11.31 -2.25 -21.56
N ARG A 400 -11.18 -1.98 -22.86
CA ARG A 400 -10.13 -2.53 -23.71
C ARG A 400 -9.20 -1.41 -24.17
N PHE A 401 -7.89 -1.62 -24.02
CA PHE A 401 -6.86 -0.75 -24.56
C PHE A 401 -6.65 -1.08 -26.04
N VAL A 402 -6.61 -0.04 -26.89
CA VAL A 402 -6.61 -0.23 -28.36
C VAL A 402 -5.38 0.37 -29.02
N LYS A 403 -5.02 1.60 -28.66
CA LYS A 403 -3.87 2.33 -29.22
C LYS A 403 -3.14 3.08 -28.12
N PRO A 404 -1.82 3.33 -28.27
CA PRO A 404 -1.06 4.10 -27.31
C PRO A 404 -1.50 5.58 -27.31
N VAL A 405 -1.28 6.23 -26.17
CA VAL A 405 -1.42 7.68 -26.00
C VAL A 405 -0.03 8.24 -25.78
N MET A 406 0.34 9.28 -26.51
CA MET A 406 1.62 9.95 -26.29
C MET A 406 1.49 11.00 -25.17
N PRO A 407 2.48 11.16 -24.29
CA PRO A 407 2.50 12.25 -23.31
C PRO A 407 2.24 13.62 -23.97
N GLY A 408 1.41 14.45 -23.34
CA GLY A 408 1.01 15.76 -23.85
C GLY A 408 -0.22 15.75 -24.77
N GLN A 409 -0.64 14.60 -25.31
CA GLN A 409 -1.87 14.50 -26.09
C GLN A 409 -3.13 14.63 -25.21
N SER A 410 -4.20 15.18 -25.76
CA SER A 410 -5.44 15.40 -25.02
C SER A 410 -6.39 14.21 -25.14
N LEU A 411 -6.79 13.67 -24.00
CA LEU A 411 -7.82 12.63 -23.95
C LEU A 411 -9.22 13.22 -24.02
N GLN A 412 -10.05 12.67 -24.91
CA GLN A 412 -11.47 12.98 -25.04
C GLN A 412 -12.30 11.74 -24.74
N THR A 413 -13.14 11.79 -23.71
CA THR A 413 -14.02 10.67 -23.34
C THR A 413 -15.43 10.91 -23.88
N GLU A 414 -15.90 9.99 -24.70
CA GLU A 414 -17.26 9.96 -25.24
C GLU A 414 -18.09 9.02 -24.38
N MET A 415 -19.26 9.46 -23.92
CA MET A 415 -20.08 8.73 -22.94
C MET A 415 -21.55 8.68 -23.38
N TRP A 416 -22.16 7.51 -23.22
CA TRP A 416 -23.56 7.23 -23.51
C TRP A 416 -24.20 6.54 -22.30
N LYS A 417 -25.29 7.12 -21.79
CA LYS A 417 -26.00 6.59 -20.62
C LYS A 417 -27.12 5.64 -21.04
N GLU A 418 -27.13 4.45 -20.46
CA GLU A 418 -28.18 3.44 -20.60
C GLU A 418 -28.54 2.91 -19.20
N GLY A 419 -29.64 3.41 -18.63
CA GLY A 419 -30.00 3.13 -17.24
C GLY A 419 -28.88 3.53 -16.27
N ASN A 420 -28.36 2.56 -15.53
CA ASN A 420 -27.26 2.69 -14.57
C ASN A 420 -25.88 2.41 -15.18
N ARG A 421 -25.80 2.01 -16.45
CA ARG A 421 -24.55 1.77 -17.18
C ARG A 421 -24.22 2.97 -18.05
N ILE A 422 -22.97 3.41 -17.98
CA ILE A 422 -22.41 4.45 -18.85
C ILE A 422 -21.43 3.77 -19.79
N HIS A 423 -21.84 3.58 -21.04
CA HIS A 423 -20.93 3.15 -22.10
C HIS A 423 -19.97 4.29 -22.43
N LEU A 424 -18.72 3.96 -22.71
CA LEU A 424 -17.73 4.97 -23.03
C LEU A 424 -16.72 4.51 -24.09
N GLN A 425 -16.13 5.51 -24.74
CA GLN A 425 -14.96 5.38 -25.58
C GLN A 425 -14.01 6.52 -25.22
N CYS A 426 -12.70 6.31 -25.33
CA CYS A 426 -11.73 7.39 -25.17
C CYS A 426 -10.90 7.51 -26.44
N LYS A 427 -10.69 8.75 -26.87
CA LYS A 427 -9.92 9.10 -28.06
C LYS A 427 -8.82 10.09 -27.71
N VAL A 428 -7.79 10.12 -28.54
CA VAL A 428 -6.83 11.23 -28.62
C VAL A 428 -7.42 12.30 -29.52
N LYS A 429 -7.64 13.51 -29.00
CA LYS A 429 -8.27 14.60 -29.74
C LYS A 429 -7.50 14.97 -31.01
N GLU A 430 -6.17 15.01 -30.90
CA GLU A 430 -5.29 15.49 -31.96
C GLU A 430 -5.26 14.57 -33.19
N THR A 431 -5.59 13.29 -33.02
CA THR A 431 -5.50 12.26 -34.07
C THR A 431 -6.82 11.55 -34.34
N ASP A 432 -7.88 11.84 -33.57
CA ASP A 432 -9.14 11.09 -33.47
C ASP A 432 -8.95 9.57 -33.21
N ALA A 433 -7.76 9.15 -32.78
CA ALA A 433 -7.44 7.75 -32.55
C ALA A 433 -8.15 7.24 -31.30
N VAL A 434 -8.94 6.18 -31.45
CA VAL A 434 -9.55 5.45 -30.33
C VAL A 434 -8.47 4.73 -29.53
N VAL A 435 -8.38 5.03 -28.23
CA VAL A 435 -7.41 4.46 -27.29
C VAL A 435 -8.05 3.54 -26.25
N LEU A 436 -9.31 3.81 -25.88
CA LEU A 436 -10.14 2.90 -25.08
C LEU A 436 -11.42 2.57 -25.84
N ALA A 437 -11.76 1.28 -25.96
CA ALA A 437 -12.98 0.83 -26.63
C ALA A 437 -13.70 -0.27 -25.87
N GLY A 438 -14.96 -0.55 -26.27
CA GLY A 438 -15.79 -1.60 -25.68
C GLY A 438 -15.96 -1.43 -24.16
N ALA A 439 -15.95 -0.18 -23.71
CA ALA A 439 -15.82 0.17 -22.31
C ALA A 439 -17.15 0.62 -21.72
N TYR A 440 -17.31 0.38 -20.42
CA TYR A 440 -18.45 0.84 -19.66
C TYR A 440 -18.08 1.05 -18.18
N VAL A 441 -18.87 1.88 -17.51
CA VAL A 441 -18.91 2.03 -16.06
C VAL A 441 -20.32 1.71 -15.58
N ASP A 442 -20.44 0.83 -14.60
CA ASP A 442 -21.68 0.61 -13.87
C ASP A 442 -21.72 1.50 -12.64
N LEU A 443 -22.86 2.16 -12.45
CA LEU A 443 -23.15 2.95 -11.27
C LEU A 443 -24.23 2.29 -10.43
N HIS A 444 -24.22 2.50 -9.12
CA HIS A 444 -25.36 2.21 -8.27
C HIS A 444 -26.51 3.17 -8.58
N GLY A 445 -27.75 2.65 -8.53
CA GLY A 445 -28.94 3.47 -8.60
C GLY A 445 -29.03 4.43 -7.40
N ALA A 446 -29.76 5.53 -7.54
CA ALA A 446 -29.90 6.53 -6.47
C ALA A 446 -30.46 5.95 -5.14
N SER A 447 -31.24 4.86 -5.19
CA SER A 447 -31.76 4.14 -4.02
C SER A 447 -30.92 2.95 -3.56
N GLU A 448 -30.00 2.44 -4.40
CA GLU A 448 -29.09 1.34 -4.03
C GLU A 448 -27.85 1.85 -3.31
N ALA A 449 -27.42 3.08 -3.61
CA ALA A 449 -26.35 3.76 -2.88
C ALA A 449 -26.65 3.90 -1.37
N SER A 450 -27.94 3.95 -1.00
CA SER A 450 -28.42 4.02 0.39
C SER A 450 -28.40 2.68 1.16
N LEU A 451 -28.26 1.52 0.49
CA LEU A 451 -28.26 0.21 1.17
C LEU A 451 -26.90 -0.18 1.75
N GLY A 452 -25.83 0.60 1.48
CA GLY A 452 -24.53 0.48 2.14
C GLY A 452 -24.40 1.27 3.45
N ASN A 453 -25.35 2.16 3.74
CA ASN A 453 -25.34 3.03 4.91
C ASN A 453 -26.67 2.91 5.68
N LEU A 454 -26.81 1.86 6.48
CA LEU A 454 -27.74 1.89 7.60
C LEU A 454 -27.06 2.53 8.81
N THR A 455 -27.16 3.85 8.87
CA THR A 455 -27.60 4.50 10.10
C THR A 455 -28.30 5.79 9.70
N GLN A 456 -29.62 5.78 9.85
CA GLN A 456 -30.47 6.94 9.68
C GLN A 456 -29.99 8.04 10.62
N VAL A 457 -29.44 9.12 10.09
CA VAL A 457 -29.50 10.42 10.75
C VAL A 457 -30.54 11.24 10.00
N ARG A 458 -31.64 11.50 10.70
CA ARG A 458 -32.72 12.38 10.25
C ARG A 458 -32.11 13.75 9.91
N GLN A 459 -32.63 14.38 8.86
CA GLN A 459 -32.32 15.76 8.52
C GLN A 459 -32.60 16.69 9.71
N SER A 460 -31.55 17.35 10.20
CA SER A 460 -31.47 18.77 10.61
C SER A 460 -30.43 18.93 11.72
N GLU A 461 -29.66 20.03 11.62
CA GLU A 461 -28.57 20.48 12.49
C GLU A 461 -27.14 20.02 12.12
N LYS A 462 -26.21 20.99 12.11
CA LYS A 462 -24.79 20.81 11.79
C LYS A 462 -24.19 19.70 12.66
N PRO A 463 -23.35 18.79 12.12
CA PRO A 463 -22.76 17.72 12.90
C PRO A 463 -21.99 18.27 14.12
N LEU A 464 -22.16 17.63 15.27
CA LEU A 464 -21.48 18.00 16.51
C LEU A 464 -19.99 17.61 16.41
N GLN A 465 -19.10 18.50 16.84
CA GLN A 465 -17.66 18.26 16.76
C GLN A 465 -17.23 17.07 17.65
N SER A 466 -17.93 16.87 18.77
CA SER A 466 -17.75 15.75 19.69
C SER A 466 -17.97 14.38 19.03
N GLU A 467 -18.77 14.27 17.96
CA GLU A 467 -19.03 12.98 17.28
C GLU A 467 -17.74 12.36 16.72
N LEU A 468 -16.82 13.18 16.21
CA LEU A 468 -15.53 12.73 15.69
C LEU A 468 -14.66 12.13 16.79
N VAL A 469 -14.68 12.73 17.98
CA VAL A 469 -13.91 12.27 19.14
C VAL A 469 -14.49 10.97 19.69
N PHE A 470 -15.82 10.86 19.80
CA PHE A 470 -16.45 9.60 20.22
C PHE A 470 -16.19 8.47 19.20
N ALA A 471 -16.17 8.76 17.89
CA ALA A 471 -15.78 7.77 16.89
C ALA A 471 -14.33 7.27 17.10
N GLU A 472 -13.40 8.17 17.43
CA GLU A 472 -12.01 7.81 17.76
C GLU A 472 -11.91 6.97 19.05
N ILE A 473 -12.59 7.38 20.12
CA ILE A 473 -12.65 6.64 21.38
C ILE A 473 -13.20 5.23 21.15
N GLY A 474 -14.27 5.10 20.35
CA GLY A 474 -14.87 3.82 20.02
C GLY A 474 -13.92 2.88 19.27
N ARG A 475 -13.06 3.43 18.39
CA ARG A 475 -12.00 2.63 17.74
C ARG A 475 -10.99 2.10 18.74
N ARG A 476 -10.52 2.94 19.66
CA ARG A 476 -9.55 2.56 20.69
C ARG A 476 -10.09 1.52 21.66
N ILE A 477 -11.36 1.59 22.00
CA ILE A 477 -12.02 0.56 22.82
C ILE A 477 -12.06 -0.79 22.08
N LYS A 478 -12.20 -0.82 20.75
CA LYS A 478 -12.08 -2.08 20.00
C LYS A 478 -10.67 -2.66 20.04
N ASP A 479 -9.65 -1.81 20.01
CA ASP A 479 -8.24 -2.24 19.96
C ASP A 479 -7.67 -2.64 21.33
N SER A 480 -8.10 -2.00 22.43
CA SER A 480 -7.52 -2.18 23.77
C SER A 480 -8.56 -2.32 24.89
N GLY A 481 -9.82 -2.55 24.55
CA GLY A 481 -10.92 -2.46 25.51
C GLY A 481 -10.90 -3.50 26.63
N SER A 482 -10.36 -4.71 26.42
CA SER A 482 -10.22 -5.69 27.51
C SER A 482 -9.31 -5.21 28.65
N GLU A 483 -8.25 -4.46 28.32
CA GLU A 483 -7.38 -3.85 29.32
C GLU A 483 -8.08 -2.67 30.03
N LEU A 484 -8.79 -1.85 29.26
CA LEU A 484 -9.56 -0.72 29.77
C LEU A 484 -10.69 -1.16 30.70
N VAL A 485 -11.41 -2.24 30.36
CA VAL A 485 -12.45 -2.83 31.22
C VAL A 485 -11.87 -3.28 32.55
N ARG A 486 -10.74 -4.01 32.53
CA ARG A 486 -10.07 -4.46 33.76
C ARG A 486 -9.62 -3.29 34.64
N LYS A 487 -9.13 -2.21 34.03
CA LYS A 487 -8.65 -1.02 34.75
C LYS A 487 -9.79 -0.15 35.27
N VAL A 488 -10.85 0.07 34.48
CA VAL A 488 -11.90 1.06 34.77
C VAL A 488 -13.10 0.44 35.51
N ASN A 489 -13.65 -0.66 34.99
CA ASN A 489 -14.79 -1.41 35.54
C ASN A 489 -16.06 -0.55 35.82
N ALA A 490 -16.49 0.24 34.83
CA ALA A 490 -17.63 1.15 34.97
C ALA A 490 -18.31 1.49 33.64
N VAL A 491 -19.58 1.90 33.70
CA VAL A 491 -20.36 2.41 32.56
C VAL A 491 -20.52 3.94 32.68
N PHE A 492 -20.13 4.66 31.63
CA PHE A 492 -20.23 6.13 31.56
C PHE A 492 -21.28 6.53 30.53
N ALA A 493 -22.24 7.36 30.95
CA ALA A 493 -23.13 8.07 30.05
C ALA A 493 -22.59 9.48 29.81
N TRP A 494 -22.66 9.95 28.58
CA TRP A 494 -22.29 11.30 28.18
C TRP A 494 -23.49 11.98 27.55
N GLU A 495 -23.80 13.18 28.01
CA GLU A 495 -24.83 14.05 27.47
C GLU A 495 -24.15 15.29 26.90
N ILE A 496 -24.08 15.36 25.57
CA ILE A 496 -23.54 16.50 24.84
C ILE A 496 -24.68 17.47 24.60
N THR A 497 -24.46 18.72 24.99
CA THR A 497 -25.40 19.81 24.80
C THR A 497 -24.91 20.78 23.73
N LYS A 498 -25.84 21.42 23.00
CA LYS A 498 -25.57 22.52 22.08
C LYS A 498 -26.65 23.57 22.24
N ASP A 499 -26.28 24.84 22.32
CA ASP A 499 -27.21 25.93 22.61
C ASP A 499 -28.10 25.66 23.85
N SER A 500 -27.50 25.05 24.89
CA SER A 500 -28.17 24.63 26.14
C SER A 500 -29.28 23.57 26.00
N ARG A 501 -29.34 22.85 24.89
CA ARG A 501 -30.24 21.70 24.67
C ARG A 501 -29.43 20.41 24.53
N SER A 502 -29.97 19.27 24.97
CA SER A 502 -29.35 17.96 24.73
C SER A 502 -29.32 17.67 23.22
N ALA A 503 -28.12 17.44 22.69
CA ALA A 503 -27.84 17.31 21.27
C ALA A 503 -27.37 15.88 20.91
N ALA A 504 -26.67 15.20 21.83
CA ALA A 504 -26.35 13.79 21.68
C ALA A 504 -26.14 13.10 23.03
N GLU A 505 -26.53 11.83 23.09
CA GLU A 505 -26.19 10.94 24.20
C GLU A 505 -25.26 9.82 23.73
N TRP A 506 -24.28 9.48 24.55
CA TRP A 506 -23.35 8.38 24.30
C TRP A 506 -23.21 7.53 25.55
N THR A 507 -23.03 6.23 25.35
CA THR A 507 -22.71 5.31 26.44
C THR A 507 -21.41 4.60 26.14
N MET A 508 -20.50 4.66 27.10
CA MET A 508 -19.23 3.97 27.11
C MET A 508 -19.25 2.91 28.20
N ASP A 509 -19.39 1.66 27.80
CA ASP A 509 -19.34 0.50 28.69
C ASP A 509 -17.89 0.02 28.79
N LEU A 510 -17.23 0.28 29.92
CA LEU A 510 -15.93 -0.27 30.28
C LEU A 510 -16.06 -1.20 31.49
N LYS A 511 -17.17 -1.94 31.55
CA LYS A 511 -17.51 -2.87 32.62
C LYS A 511 -17.73 -4.28 32.10
N ASN A 512 -18.37 -4.40 30.94
CA ASN A 512 -18.78 -5.68 30.37
C ASN A 512 -17.96 -6.05 29.12
N GLY A 513 -17.73 -7.36 28.94
CA GLY A 513 -17.05 -7.90 27.76
C GLY A 513 -15.67 -7.31 27.52
N SER A 514 -15.36 -6.95 26.28
CA SER A 514 -14.15 -6.21 25.89
C SER A 514 -14.37 -4.70 25.86
N GLY A 515 -15.45 -4.20 26.46
CA GLY A 515 -15.84 -2.79 26.41
C GLY A 515 -16.51 -2.40 25.09
N SER A 516 -17.35 -1.37 25.14
CA SER A 516 -18.05 -0.85 23.96
C SER A 516 -18.35 0.65 24.10
N LEU A 517 -18.55 1.31 22.97
CA LEU A 517 -19.05 2.67 22.90
C LEU A 517 -20.16 2.72 21.83
N HIS A 518 -21.31 3.27 22.19
CA HIS A 518 -22.43 3.44 21.26
C HIS A 518 -23.17 4.75 21.50
N ARG A 519 -23.84 5.24 20.46
CA ARG A 519 -24.74 6.40 20.56
C ARG A 519 -26.07 5.96 21.17
N GLY A 520 -26.61 6.77 22.07
CA GLY A 520 -27.85 6.51 22.80
C GLY A 520 -27.64 6.24 24.30
N PRO A 521 -28.73 6.22 25.06
CA PRO A 521 -28.71 6.03 26.51
C PRO A 521 -28.20 4.65 26.88
N ALA A 522 -27.70 4.52 28.11
CA ALA A 522 -27.22 3.25 28.61
C ALA A 522 -28.39 2.26 28.74
N GLY A 523 -28.19 1.01 28.32
CA GLY A 523 -29.19 -0.06 28.47
C GLY A 523 -29.51 -0.43 29.93
N GLY A 524 -28.84 0.19 30.90
CA GLY A 524 -29.03 0.05 32.34
C GLY A 524 -28.51 1.28 33.09
N LYS A 525 -28.40 1.23 34.43
CA LYS A 525 -27.92 2.37 35.22
C LYS A 525 -26.44 2.66 34.94
N ALA A 526 -26.13 3.84 34.41
CA ALA A 526 -24.76 4.32 34.29
C ALA A 526 -24.16 4.58 35.68
N ASP A 527 -22.88 4.20 35.85
CA ASP A 527 -22.15 4.45 37.09
C ASP A 527 -21.77 5.94 37.22
N VAL A 528 -21.59 6.62 36.07
CA VAL A 528 -21.30 8.05 35.95
C VAL A 528 -22.04 8.64 34.76
N THR A 529 -22.61 9.83 34.91
CA THR A 529 -23.16 10.64 33.81
C THR A 529 -22.40 11.96 33.73
N ILE A 530 -21.90 12.31 32.55
CA ILE A 530 -21.15 13.55 32.30
C ILE A 530 -21.94 14.39 31.29
N THR A 531 -22.32 15.61 31.68
CA THR A 531 -23.01 16.57 30.81
C THR A 531 -22.07 17.73 30.48
N VAL A 532 -21.89 18.06 29.21
CA VAL A 532 -20.96 19.11 28.75
C VAL A 532 -21.43 19.68 27.40
N SER A 533 -21.11 20.92 27.08
CA SER A 533 -21.40 21.48 25.75
C SER A 533 -20.46 20.89 24.68
N ASP A 534 -20.90 20.85 23.42
CA ASP A 534 -20.07 20.40 22.30
C ASP A 534 -18.76 21.21 22.22
N GLU A 535 -18.85 22.52 22.44
CA GLU A 535 -17.71 23.43 22.41
C GLU A 535 -16.75 23.22 23.61
N ASP A 536 -17.26 23.16 24.84
CA ASP A 536 -16.41 22.96 26.03
C ASP A 536 -15.80 21.54 26.05
N PHE A 537 -16.50 20.54 25.50
CA PHE A 537 -15.96 19.19 25.34
C PHE A 537 -14.74 19.18 24.43
N MET A 538 -14.78 19.90 23.30
CA MET A 538 -13.64 20.01 22.40
C MET A 538 -12.46 20.74 23.04
N GLU A 539 -12.71 21.81 23.78
CA GLU A 539 -11.66 22.52 24.52
C GLU A 539 -11.01 21.63 25.60
N VAL A 540 -11.79 20.74 26.24
CA VAL A 540 -11.28 19.72 27.17
C VAL A 540 -10.40 18.69 26.46
N VAL A 541 -10.87 18.14 25.34
CA VAL A 541 -10.13 17.12 24.57
C VAL A 541 -8.83 17.68 23.98
N GLN A 542 -8.83 18.93 23.55
CA GLN A 542 -7.65 19.63 23.03
C GLN A 542 -6.69 20.11 24.14
N GLY A 543 -7.05 19.91 25.43
CA GLY A 543 -6.23 20.29 26.57
C GLY A 543 -6.21 21.80 26.87
N ARG A 544 -7.03 22.59 26.18
CA ARG A 544 -7.15 24.06 26.39
C ARG A 544 -8.02 24.40 27.59
N LEU A 545 -8.99 23.56 27.92
CA LEU A 545 -9.81 23.66 29.13
C LEU A 545 -9.50 22.49 30.07
N ASN A 546 -9.07 22.80 31.29
CA ASN A 546 -8.82 21.76 32.29
C ASN A 546 -10.17 21.18 32.80
N PRO A 547 -10.35 19.85 32.83
CA PRO A 547 -11.62 19.21 33.24
C PRO A 547 -12.08 19.55 34.67
N GLN A 548 -11.15 19.71 35.62
CA GLN A 548 -11.49 20.08 37.00
C GLN A 548 -11.98 21.53 37.05
N LYS A 549 -11.36 22.44 36.31
CA LYS A 549 -11.84 23.84 36.19
C LYS A 549 -13.20 23.91 35.49
N ALA A 550 -13.41 23.10 34.45
CA ALA A 550 -14.72 22.99 33.77
C ALA A 550 -15.81 22.50 34.73
N PHE A 551 -15.47 21.57 35.64
CA PHE A 551 -16.38 21.08 36.67
C PHE A 551 -16.76 22.15 37.69
N PHE A 552 -15.77 22.82 38.30
CA PHE A 552 -16.05 23.86 39.31
C PHE A 552 -16.74 25.12 38.75
N SER A 553 -16.54 25.42 37.46
CA SER A 553 -17.25 26.52 36.78
C SER A 553 -18.65 26.15 36.28
N GLY A 554 -19.08 24.89 36.44
CA GLY A 554 -20.39 24.41 36.01
C GLY A 554 -20.53 24.12 34.52
N LYS A 555 -19.44 24.25 33.74
CA LYS A 555 -19.37 23.94 32.30
C LYS A 555 -19.38 22.44 31.99
N LEU A 556 -18.82 21.64 32.92
CA LEU A 556 -18.88 20.18 32.89
C LEU A 556 -19.59 19.73 34.16
N LYS A 557 -20.67 18.95 34.02
CA LYS A 557 -21.43 18.44 35.16
C LYS A 557 -21.23 16.93 35.25
N VAL A 558 -20.95 16.42 36.44
CA VAL A 558 -20.82 14.97 36.70
C VAL A 558 -21.86 14.56 37.71
N ARG A 559 -22.63 13.51 37.40
CA ARG A 559 -23.56 12.83 38.32
C ARG A 559 -23.15 11.37 38.47
N GLY A 560 -23.45 10.76 39.63
CA GLY A 560 -23.02 9.39 39.94
C GLY A 560 -21.69 9.36 40.68
N ASN A 561 -20.86 8.34 40.46
CA ASN A 561 -19.61 8.15 41.20
C ASN A 561 -18.47 9.00 40.62
N ILE A 562 -18.26 10.19 41.21
CA ILE A 562 -17.27 11.17 40.77
C ILE A 562 -15.83 10.62 40.78
N MET A 563 -15.49 9.67 41.65
CA MET A 563 -14.14 9.07 41.65
C MET A 563 -13.86 8.26 40.38
N LEU A 564 -14.90 7.67 39.77
CA LEU A 564 -14.76 6.92 38.53
C LEU A 564 -14.53 7.86 37.31
N SER A 565 -15.03 9.09 37.34
CA SER A 565 -14.75 10.06 36.25
C SER A 565 -13.29 10.52 36.25
N GLN A 566 -12.67 10.70 37.43
CA GLN A 566 -11.26 11.04 37.55
C GLN A 566 -10.36 9.88 37.06
N LYS A 567 -10.73 8.65 37.38
CA LYS A 567 -10.01 7.44 36.95
C LYS A 567 -10.01 7.29 35.42
N LEU A 568 -11.14 7.61 34.79
CA LEU A 568 -11.28 7.63 33.34
C LEU A 568 -10.36 8.70 32.70
N GLU A 569 -10.28 9.89 33.28
CA GLU A 569 -9.43 10.97 32.79
C GLU A 569 -7.93 10.61 32.80
N VAL A 570 -7.44 10.01 33.89
CA VAL A 570 -6.02 9.59 34.02
C VAL A 570 -5.66 8.55 32.97
N ILE A 571 -6.51 7.54 32.79
CA ILE A 571 -6.27 6.47 31.82
C ILE A 571 -6.33 7.01 30.39
N LEU A 572 -7.30 7.87 30.07
CA LEU A 572 -7.38 8.47 28.75
C LEU A 572 -6.19 9.40 28.47
N LYS A 573 -5.65 10.12 29.46
CA LYS A 573 -4.43 10.95 29.31
C LYS A 573 -3.18 10.13 29.00
N ASP A 574 -2.99 8.99 29.66
CA ASP A 574 -1.85 8.10 29.39
C ASP A 574 -1.88 7.55 27.94
N HIS A 575 -3.06 7.52 27.33
CA HIS A 575 -3.28 7.10 25.95
C HIS A 575 -3.51 8.28 24.97
N ALA A 576 -3.58 9.53 25.44
CA ALA A 576 -3.89 10.72 24.63
C ALA A 576 -2.66 11.53 24.19
N LYS A 577 -1.44 11.01 24.36
CA LYS A 577 -0.25 11.53 23.65
C LYS A 577 -0.38 11.22 22.16
N LEU A 578 -1.14 12.07 21.46
CA LEU A 578 -1.09 12.28 20.02
C LEU A 578 0.10 13.17 19.68
#